data_AF-A0A0Q9YK89-F1
#
_entry.id   AF-A0A0Q9YK89-F1
#
_cell.length_a   1.000
_cell.length_b   1.000
_cell.length_c   1.000
_cell.angle_alpha   90.00
_cell.angle_beta   90.00
_cell.angle_gamma   90.00
#
_symmetry.space_group_name_H-M   'P 1'
#
loop_
_entity.id
_entity.type
_entity.pdbx_description
1 polymer ?
#
loop_
_entity_poly.entity_id
_entity_poly.type
_entity_poly.pdbx_seq_one_letter_code
_entity_poly.pdbx_strand_id
1 'polypeptide(L)' 'MFFKPNPNFHPKAVHTALFTTFIFWSLLLFVNAIFEQIQGVSLVQSSFVMLISGLSIFFLTEFVCSCFYRTK' A
#
# COMPACT_ATOMS: atom_id res chain seq x y z
N MET A 1 18.02 -4.78 -21.50
CA MET A 1 16.72 -4.91 -20.83
C MET A 1 16.67 -6.29 -20.17
N PHE A 2 16.85 -6.35 -18.86
CA PHE A 2 17.11 -7.59 -18.10
C PHE A 2 15.87 -8.26 -17.52
N PHE A 3 14.67 -7.83 -17.92
CA PHE A 3 13.42 -8.42 -17.46
C PHE A 3 12.86 -9.33 -18.56
N LYS A 4 13.06 -10.64 -18.41
CA LYS A 4 12.28 -11.64 -19.14
C LYS A 4 10.80 -11.46 -18.76
N PRO A 5 9.87 -11.38 -19.73
CA PRO A 5 8.44 -11.39 -19.41
C PRO A 5 8.11 -12.71 -18.72
N ASN A 6 7.68 -12.64 -17.47
CA ASN A 6 7.34 -13.79 -16.66
C ASN A 6 5.91 -14.21 -17.03
N PRO A 7 5.64 -15.46 -17.46
CA PRO A 7 4.31 -15.88 -17.92
C PRO A 7 3.23 -15.86 -16.82
N ASN A 8 3.63 -15.74 -15.55
CA ASN A 8 2.74 -15.58 -14.39
C ASN A 8 2.54 -14.13 -13.95
N PHE A 9 2.90 -13.15 -14.79
CA PHE A 9 2.67 -11.74 -14.48
C PHE A 9 1.18 -11.43 -14.71
N HIS A 10 0.40 -11.41 -13.63
CA HIS A 10 -0.99 -10.95 -13.67
C HIS A 10 -1.02 -9.43 -13.46
N PRO A 11 -0.99 -8.60 -14.54
CA PRO A 11 -0.92 -7.14 -14.40
C PRO A 11 -2.09 -6.60 -13.56
N LYS A 12 -3.26 -7.25 -13.63
CA LYS A 12 -4.45 -6.89 -12.85
C LYS A 12 -4.22 -6.97 -11.34
N ALA A 13 -3.44 -7.93 -10.85
CA ALA A 13 -3.14 -8.08 -9.43
C ALA A 13 -2.22 -6.95 -8.94
N VAL A 14 -1.17 -6.63 -9.73
CA VAL A 14 -0.23 -5.55 -9.43
C VAL A 14 -0.92 -4.18 -9.45
N HIS A 15 -1.76 -3.91 -10.46
CA HIS A 15 -2.54 -2.68 -10.53
C HIS A 15 -3.51 -2.54 -9.35
N THR A 16 -4.15 -3.65 -8.94
CA THR A 16 -5.02 -3.65 -7.75
C THR A 16 -4.23 -3.35 -6.48
N ALA A 17 -3.08 -4.00 -6.29
CA ALA A 17 -2.23 -3.78 -5.12
C ALA A 17 -1.74 -2.31 -5.03
N LEU A 18 -1.30 -1.74 -6.15
CA LEU A 18 -0.91 -0.32 -6.23
C LEU A 18 -2.07 0.63 -5.93
N PHE A 19 -3.27 0.32 -6.42
CA PHE A 19 -4.45 1.15 -6.16
C PHE A 19 -4.86 1.10 -4.68
N THR A 20 -4.83 -0.09 -4.07
CA THR A 20 -5.13 -0.26 -2.65
C THR A 20 -4.14 0.48 -1.75
N THR A 21 -2.86 0.49 -2.10
CA THR A 21 -1.87 1.21 -1.30
C THR A 21 -1.93 2.71 -1.50
N PHE A 22 -2.27 3.18 -2.70
CA PHE A 22 -2.53 4.59 -2.92
C PHE A 22 -3.71 5.09 -2.08
N ILE A 23 -4.82 4.35 -2.06
CA ILE A 23 -5.98 4.67 -1.20
C ILE A 23 -5.58 4.66 0.28
N PHE A 24 -4.81 3.66 0.71
CA PHE A 24 -4.35 3.57 2.09
C PHE A 24 -3.50 4.79 2.50
N TRP A 25 -2.51 5.16 1.69
CA TRP A 25 -1.69 6.35 1.95
C TRP A 25 -2.51 7.64 1.91
N SER A 26 -3.45 7.76 0.98
CA SER A 26 -4.32 8.93 0.90
C SER A 26 -5.16 9.08 2.18
N LEU A 27 -5.78 7.99 2.65
CA LEU A 27 -6.55 7.99 3.91
C LEU A 27 -5.65 8.29 5.11
N LEU A 28 -4.48 7.66 5.20
CA LEU A 28 -3.57 7.85 6.33
C LEU A 28 -3.05 9.30 6.39
N LEU A 29 -2.67 9.88 5.25
CA LEU A 29 -2.28 11.28 5.14
C LEU A 29 -3.42 12.22 5.51
N PHE A 30 -4.63 11.91 5.05
CA PHE A 30 -5.82 12.71 5.34
C PHE A 30 -6.16 12.71 6.83
N VAL A 31 -6.12 11.55 7.48
CA VAL A 31 -6.30 11.44 8.93
C VAL A 31 -5.18 12.14 9.68
N ASN A 32 -3.93 11.99 9.25
CA ASN A 32 -2.79 12.66 9.87
C ASN A 32 -2.92 14.20 9.79
N ALA A 33 -3.37 14.74 8.66
CA ALA A 33 -3.61 16.16 8.47
C ALA A 33 -4.75 16.68 9.37
N ILE A 34 -5.84 15.92 9.49
CA ILE A 34 -6.96 16.28 10.37
C ILE A 34 -6.50 16.31 11.83
N PHE A 35 -5.72 15.31 12.27
CA PHE A 35 -5.21 15.25 13.64
C PHE A 35 -4.24 16.39 13.95
N GLU A 36 -3.35 16.71 13.01
CA GLU A 36 -2.45 17.84 13.13
C GLU A 36 -3.21 19.17 13.24
N GLN A 37 -4.31 19.32 12.51
CA GLN A 37 -5.14 20.52 12.54
C GLN A 37 -6.00 20.65 13.81
N ILE A 38 -6.48 19.55 14.40
CA ILE A 38 -7.37 19.58 15.57
C ILE A 38 -6.60 19.56 16.89
N GLN A 39 -5.57 18.71 17.00
CA GLN A 39 -4.85 18.48 18.25
C GLN A 39 -3.48 19.16 18.28
N GLY A 40 -2.98 19.67 17.15
CA GLY A 40 -1.62 20.20 17.05
C GLY A 40 -0.54 19.13 17.18
N VAL A 41 -0.91 17.84 17.15
CA VAL A 41 -0.02 16.69 17.27
C VAL A 41 -0.15 15.85 16.01
N SER A 42 0.94 15.66 15.27
CA SER A 42 0.94 14.73 14.12
C SER A 42 0.98 13.29 14.62
N LEU A 43 0.05 12.47 14.14
CA LEU A 43 -0.03 11.03 14.41
C LEU A 43 1.23 10.30 13.93
N VAL A 44 1.77 10.72 12.78
CA VAL A 44 3.00 10.20 12.20
C VAL A 44 3.90 11.37 11.83
N GLN A 45 4.80 11.75 12.74
CA GLN A 45 5.82 12.79 12.49
C GLN A 45 6.93 12.32 11.54
N SER A 46 7.23 11.02 11.55
CA SER A 46 8.32 10.44 10.76
C SER A 46 7.81 9.96 9.41
N SER A 47 8.17 10.66 8.33
CA SER A 47 7.85 10.27 6.94
C SER A 47 8.30 8.84 6.60
N PHE A 48 9.38 8.37 7.22
CA PHE A 48 9.85 6.99 7.09
C PHE A 48 8.85 5.94 7.60
N VAL A 49 8.17 6.22 8.72
CA VAL A 49 7.17 5.31 9.30
C VAL A 49 5.93 5.24 8.40
N MET A 50 5.53 6.37 7.82
CA MET A 50 4.45 6.43 6.84
C MET A 50 4.77 5.61 5.57
N LEU A 51 6.00 5.73 5.08
CA LEU A 51 6.47 4.96 3.92
C LEU A 51 6.47 3.45 4.21
N ILE A 52 7.05 3.03 5.34
CA ILE A 52 7.15 1.62 5.72
C ILE A 52 5.76 1.00 5.97
N SER A 53 4.83 1.74 6.58
CA SER A 53 3.47 1.25 6.83
C SER A 53 2.70 0.95 5.54
N GLY A 54 2.77 1.84 4.53
CA GLY A 54 2.15 1.58 3.23
C GLY A 54 2.81 0.44 2.47
N LEU A 55 4.13 0.31 2.58
CA LEU A 55 4.88 -0.80 1.98
C LEU A 55 4.51 -2.15 2.62
N SER A 56 4.35 -2.17 3.95
CA SER A 56 3.90 -3.36 4.68
C SER A 56 2.51 -3.81 4.19
N ILE A 57 1.59 -2.86 3.97
CA ILE A 57 0.24 -3.14 3.47
C ILE A 57 0.23 -3.55 2.00
N PHE A 58 1.15 -3.02 1.17
CA PHE A 58 1.35 -3.49 -0.20
C PHE A 58 1.63 -5.00 -0.20
N PHE A 59 2.67 -5.42 0.54
CA PHE A 59 3.06 -6.81 0.62
C PHE A 59 1.99 -7.68 1.27
N LEU A 60 1.30 -7.17 2.30
CA LEU A 60 0.19 -7.90 2.93
C LEU A 60 -0.95 -8.14 1.93
N THR A 61 -1.30 -7.11 1.15
CA THR A 61 -2.38 -7.19 0.16
C THR A 61 -2.00 -8.10 -1.01
N GLU A 62 -0.75 -8.03 -1.49
CA GLU A 62 -0.23 -8.93 -2.52
C GLU A 62 -0.23 -10.39 -2.03
N PHE A 63 0.18 -10.62 -0.78
CA PHE A 63 0.19 -11.94 -0.16
C PHE A 63 -1.22 -12.50 -0.01
N VAL A 64 -2.16 -11.72 0.55
CA VAL A 64 -3.57 -12.13 0.69
C VAL A 64 -4.19 -12.38 -0.68
N CYS A 65 -3.96 -11.50 -1.66
CA CYS A 65 -4.50 -11.64 -3.01
C CYS A 65 -3.92 -12.88 -3.72
N SER A 66 -2.62 -13.15 -3.59
CA SER A 66 -1.96 -14.36 -4.12
C SER A 66 -2.48 -15.62 -3.45
N CYS A 67 -2.68 -15.62 -2.13
CA CYS A 67 -3.31 -16.73 -1.43
C CYS A 67 -4.73 -16.97 -1.95
N PHE A 68 -5.53 -15.90 -2.13
CA PHE A 68 -6.91 -16.01 -2.60
C PHE A 68 -7.01 -16.48 -4.05
N TYR A 69 -6.09 -16.04 -4.93
CA TYR A 69 -6.04 -16.48 -6.32
C TYR A 69 -5.53 -17.92 -6.49
N ARG A 70 -4.73 -18.42 -5.53
CA ARG A 70 -4.22 -19.80 -5.54
C ARG A 70 -5.27 -20.83 -5.11
N THR A 71 -6.35 -20.41 -4.47
CA THR A 71 -7.43 -21.29 -3.99
C THR A 71 -8.58 -21.45 -5.00
N LYS A 72 -8.55 -20.74 -6.14
CA LYS A 72 -9.59 -20.79 -7.18
C LYS A 72 -9.06 -21.42 -8.46
#